data_AF-A0A7J7MGL7-F1
#
_entry.id   AF-A0A7J7MGL7-F1
#
_cell.length_a   1.000
_cell.length_b   1.000
_cell.length_c   1.000
_cell.angle_alpha   90.00
_cell.angle_beta   90.00
_cell.angle_gamma   90.00
#
_symmetry.space_group_name_H-M   'P 1'
#
loop_
_entity.id
_entity.type
_entity.pdbx_description
1 polymer ?
#
loop_
_entity_poly.entity_id
_entity_poly.type
_entity_poly.pdbx_seq_one_letter_code
_entity_poly.pdbx_strand_id
1 'polypeptide(L)'
;MITLSLKPNSNFSFFQTRNRRFFSNGYLRYRNVVRQSIPLRAKPVIKDDVFKINGQDVLTSVPDNVTVTPFTDTSAFVGATSTEKNCRHVFKLGVLQFMMFVGDRDVRLLCLFRFKMWWMIPRMGNSGSDVPVETQMLLLELREDGGEVVDSSSGSVSYVLFLPVLDGEFRSSLQGNSANELEFCVESGDPTILTSQSLKAIFVNHGNSPFKLMKESMKLLEKHMGTFALRETKKQTPGMLDWFGWCTWDAFYHKVNPHGIKIGLKRMPSFSQVSPLVLFVLFTKDDQSSQKNFFLRSNVSLDLLLFSLSDGGTPAKFLIIDDGWQDVDNEFQKEGGPFVQGSQFGGRLVSIKENEKFRKNRNASLNEEPSDLKDFVSDIKRTFGLRYVYVWHALMGYWGGVHPDKPETKKYNSSLRYPVQSPGVLSNMRDISLDCMEKYGVGIVDPAKIFEFYDDLHRYLVSQDVDGVKVDVQNILETVAAGLGGRVLLTRTFQQALEKSIAANFQENDIICCMGQSTDSVYHSKRSAITRASDDYWPKDPASQTLHVAAVAFNSIFLGEVVVPDWDMFYSQHYAAEFHAAARAVGGCGIYVRYVSLIHFI
;
A
#
# COMPACT_ATOMS: atom_id res chain seq x y z
N MET A 1 -12.26 6.24 -23.59
CA MET A 1 -12.96 4.95 -23.38
C MET A 1 -12.28 3.92 -24.25
N ILE A 2 -11.45 3.05 -23.67
CA ILE A 2 -10.92 1.85 -24.32
C ILE A 2 -11.40 0.69 -23.46
N THR A 3 -12.14 -0.21 -24.09
CA THR A 3 -12.86 -1.32 -23.48
C THR A 3 -11.87 -2.42 -23.07
N LEU A 4 -11.82 -2.74 -21.77
CA LEU A 4 -11.13 -3.92 -21.24
C LEU A 4 -11.93 -5.17 -21.59
N SER A 5 -11.38 -6.04 -22.45
CA SER A 5 -11.88 -7.39 -22.68
C SER A 5 -10.95 -8.40 -22.01
N LEU A 6 -11.23 -8.71 -20.75
CA LEU A 6 -10.69 -9.91 -20.09
C LEU A 6 -11.81 -10.95 -20.07
N LYS A 7 -11.62 -12.05 -20.80
CA LYS A 7 -12.55 -13.20 -20.80
C LYS A 7 -12.47 -13.93 -19.44
N PRO A 8 -13.59 -14.16 -18.75
CA PRO A 8 -13.61 -14.98 -17.54
C PRO A 8 -13.72 -16.47 -17.92
N ASN A 9 -12.79 -17.30 -17.43
CA ASN A 9 -13.00 -18.74 -17.34
C ASN A 9 -13.64 -19.05 -15.99
N SER A 10 -14.94 -19.34 -16.02
CA SER A 10 -15.74 -19.81 -14.89
C SER A 10 -15.54 -21.31 -14.68
N ASN A 11 -15.27 -21.74 -13.44
CA ASN A 11 -15.81 -22.97 -12.85
C ASN A 11 -15.41 -23.08 -11.36
N PHE A 12 -16.33 -22.73 -10.46
CA PHE A 12 -16.29 -23.11 -9.04
C PHE A 12 -17.52 -23.97 -8.74
N SER A 13 -17.32 -25.25 -8.39
CA SER A 13 -18.38 -26.13 -7.89
C SER A 13 -18.15 -26.47 -6.43
N PHE A 14 -19.15 -26.22 -5.57
CA PHE A 14 -19.20 -26.71 -4.19
C PHE A 14 -19.96 -28.03 -4.13
N PHE A 15 -19.40 -29.07 -3.49
CA PHE A 15 -20.13 -30.27 -3.10
C PHE A 15 -20.18 -30.41 -1.57
N GLN A 16 -21.41 -30.61 -1.08
CA GLN A 16 -21.77 -30.93 0.30
C GLN A 16 -21.24 -32.31 0.72
N THR A 17 -20.68 -32.41 1.94
CA THR A 17 -20.38 -33.70 2.57
C THR A 17 -21.47 -34.13 3.53
N ARG A 18 -21.94 -35.37 3.37
CA ARG A 18 -22.96 -36.04 4.19
C ARG A 18 -22.39 -36.54 5.53
N ASN A 19 -23.22 -36.42 6.57
CA ASN A 19 -23.09 -37.06 7.89
C ASN A 19 -22.84 -38.58 7.83
N ARG A 20 -21.90 -39.10 8.63
CA ARG A 20 -21.93 -40.49 9.11
C ARG A 20 -21.43 -40.65 10.57
N ARG A 21 -22.42 -41.06 11.37
CA ARG A 21 -22.47 -41.87 12.61
C ARG A 21 -21.19 -42.27 13.34
N PHE A 22 -21.28 -42.04 14.66
CA PHE A 22 -20.55 -42.65 15.77
C PHE A 22 -20.51 -44.19 15.74
N PHE A 23 -19.34 -44.74 16.04
CA PHE A 23 -19.19 -46.00 16.78
C PHE A 23 -17.99 -45.92 17.73
N SER A 24 -18.23 -46.35 18.97
CA SER A 24 -17.28 -46.53 20.06
C SER A 24 -16.58 -47.88 19.98
N ASN A 25 -15.27 -47.93 20.23
CA ASN A 25 -14.62 -48.82 21.23
C ASN A 25 -13.11 -48.94 21.03
N GLY A 26 -12.40 -49.07 22.16
CA GLY A 26 -11.15 -49.83 22.23
C GLY A 26 -9.88 -49.01 22.41
N TYR A 27 -9.57 -48.64 23.65
CA TYR A 27 -8.21 -48.23 24.04
C TYR A 27 -7.28 -49.46 24.09
N LEU A 28 -6.24 -49.48 23.27
CA LEU A 28 -5.03 -50.28 23.52
C LEU A 28 -3.82 -49.33 23.54
N ARG A 29 -3.22 -49.16 24.73
CA ARG A 29 -1.95 -48.44 24.91
C ARG A 29 -0.79 -49.35 24.52
N TYR A 30 -0.18 -49.10 23.37
CA TYR A 30 1.19 -49.56 23.07
C TYR A 30 2.17 -48.41 23.32
N ARG A 31 3.10 -48.60 24.25
CA ARG A 31 4.27 -47.73 24.46
C ARG A 31 5.29 -48.05 23.37
N ASN A 32 5.42 -47.20 22.35
CA ASN A 32 6.59 -47.17 21.48
C ASN A 32 7.42 -45.94 21.82
N VAL A 33 8.63 -46.17 22.31
CA VAL A 33 9.67 -45.16 22.48
C VAL A 33 10.21 -44.84 21.08
N VAL A 34 9.70 -43.78 20.46
CA VAL A 34 10.27 -43.21 19.24
C VAL A 34 11.40 -42.27 19.65
N ARG A 35 12.64 -42.66 19.37
CA ARG A 35 13.76 -41.71 19.32
C ARG A 35 13.45 -40.72 18.19
N GLN A 36 12.98 -39.53 18.52
CA GLN A 36 12.93 -38.41 17.57
C GLN A 36 14.37 -38.00 17.24
N SER A 37 14.89 -38.45 16.10
CA SER A 37 16.01 -37.79 15.44
C SER A 37 15.51 -36.44 14.97
N ILE A 38 15.90 -35.37 15.67
CA ILE A 38 15.67 -33.99 15.24
C ILE A 38 16.45 -33.81 13.94
N PRO A 39 15.83 -33.54 12.78
CA PRO A 39 16.59 -33.23 11.58
C PRO A 39 17.37 -31.94 11.81
N LEU A 40 18.69 -32.00 11.66
CA LEU A 40 19.56 -30.84 11.68
C LEU A 40 19.13 -29.89 10.56
N ARG A 41 18.68 -28.68 10.91
CA ARG A 41 18.35 -27.63 9.93
C ARG A 41 19.62 -27.27 9.17
N ALA A 42 19.60 -27.48 7.86
CA ALA A 42 20.72 -27.15 6.99
C ALA A 42 20.66 -25.66 6.59
N LYS A 43 21.77 -24.95 6.76
CA LYS A 43 21.91 -23.55 6.33
C LYS A 43 21.67 -23.43 4.81
N PRO A 44 21.09 -22.31 4.34
CA PRO A 44 20.93 -22.08 2.92
C PRO A 44 22.29 -22.10 2.20
N VAL A 45 22.38 -22.75 1.04
CA VAL A 45 23.67 -22.96 0.35
C VAL A 45 23.46 -23.20 -1.14
N ILE A 46 24.44 -22.83 -1.96
CA ILE A 46 24.55 -23.30 -3.34
C ILE A 46 25.49 -24.49 -3.36
N LYS A 47 25.03 -25.62 -3.90
CA LYS A 47 25.84 -26.82 -4.10
C LYS A 47 25.42 -27.48 -5.41
N ASP A 48 26.40 -27.82 -6.24
CA ASP A 48 26.19 -28.49 -7.53
C ASP A 48 25.18 -27.72 -8.42
N ASP A 49 25.34 -26.40 -8.52
CA ASP A 49 24.47 -25.46 -9.25
C ASP A 49 23.01 -25.42 -8.78
N VAL A 50 22.75 -25.87 -7.54
CA VAL A 50 21.42 -25.87 -6.91
C VAL A 50 21.45 -25.04 -5.64
N PHE A 51 20.56 -24.05 -5.55
CA PHE A 51 20.28 -23.34 -4.30
C PHE A 51 19.32 -24.15 -3.45
N LYS A 52 19.79 -24.56 -2.27
CA LYS A 52 19.05 -25.37 -1.31
C LYS A 52 18.75 -24.58 -0.05
N ILE A 53 17.55 -24.75 0.50
CA ILE A 53 17.16 -24.22 1.81
C ILE A 53 16.52 -25.32 2.64
N ASN A 54 16.99 -25.51 3.88
CA ASN A 54 16.54 -26.61 4.72
C ASN A 54 16.61 -28.01 4.03
N GLY A 55 17.60 -28.19 3.15
CA GLY A 55 17.79 -29.44 2.38
C GLY A 55 16.87 -29.61 1.16
N GLN A 56 15.94 -28.68 0.92
CA GLN A 56 15.06 -28.68 -0.26
C GLN A 56 15.65 -27.84 -1.39
N ASP A 57 15.51 -28.33 -2.61
CA ASP A 57 15.99 -27.66 -3.82
C ASP A 57 14.99 -26.57 -4.21
N VAL A 58 15.44 -25.32 -4.28
CA VAL A 58 14.58 -24.17 -4.58
C VAL A 58 14.85 -23.62 -5.97
N LEU A 59 16.12 -23.50 -6.34
CA LEU A 59 16.55 -23.10 -7.68
C LEU A 59 17.56 -24.10 -8.21
N THR A 60 17.42 -24.49 -9.47
CA THR A 60 18.42 -25.26 -10.22
C THR A 60 19.06 -24.38 -11.28
N SER A 61 20.18 -24.83 -11.87
CA SER A 61 20.92 -24.07 -12.88
C SER A 61 21.33 -22.68 -12.37
N VAL A 62 21.72 -22.60 -11.08
CA VAL A 62 22.16 -21.36 -10.45
C VAL A 62 23.51 -20.95 -11.03
N PRO A 63 23.64 -19.76 -11.65
CA PRO A 63 24.90 -19.34 -12.25
C PRO A 63 26.05 -19.13 -11.25
N ASP A 64 27.29 -19.34 -11.70
CA ASP A 64 28.52 -19.21 -10.88
C ASP A 64 28.72 -17.83 -10.24
N ASN A 65 28.15 -16.78 -10.84
CA ASN A 65 28.29 -15.41 -10.35
C ASN A 65 27.27 -15.07 -9.25
N VAL A 66 26.35 -16.00 -8.91
CA VAL A 66 25.38 -15.85 -7.81
C VAL A 66 26.05 -16.23 -6.50
N THR A 67 25.83 -15.40 -5.48
CA THR A 67 26.39 -15.58 -4.14
C THR A 67 25.27 -15.75 -3.12
N VAL A 68 25.44 -16.69 -2.20
CA VAL A 68 24.56 -16.89 -1.04
C VAL A 68 25.34 -16.70 0.24
N THR A 69 24.89 -15.76 1.07
CA THR A 69 25.45 -15.48 2.39
C THR A 69 24.43 -15.85 3.46
N PRO A 70 24.61 -16.99 4.17
CA PRO A 70 23.72 -17.39 5.26
C PRO A 70 23.63 -16.31 6.35
N PHE A 71 22.41 -16.02 6.79
CA PHE A 71 22.13 -15.05 7.86
C PHE A 71 21.66 -15.75 9.15
N THR A 72 20.82 -16.77 9.02
CA THR A 72 20.44 -17.70 10.09
C THR A 72 20.47 -19.14 9.56
N ASP A 73 20.04 -20.11 10.36
CA ASP A 73 19.89 -21.50 9.90
C ASP A 73 18.78 -21.67 8.85
N THR A 74 17.88 -20.70 8.71
CA THR A 74 16.75 -20.75 7.77
C THR A 74 16.71 -19.60 6.79
N SER A 75 17.65 -18.65 6.87
CA SER A 75 17.63 -17.44 6.03
C SER A 75 19.01 -17.07 5.50
N ALA A 76 19.03 -16.41 4.35
CA ALA A 76 20.25 -15.95 3.69
C ALA A 76 19.99 -14.70 2.86
N PHE A 77 21.06 -13.98 2.57
CA PHE A 77 21.09 -13.01 1.49
C PHE A 77 21.58 -13.67 0.21
N VAL A 78 20.89 -13.39 -0.89
CA VAL A 78 21.24 -13.81 -2.24
C VAL A 78 21.57 -12.57 -3.05
N GLY A 79 22.62 -12.67 -3.85
CA GLY A 79 23.12 -11.58 -4.68
C GLY A 79 23.93 -12.11 -5.85
N ALA A 80 24.51 -11.21 -6.64
CA ALA A 80 25.34 -11.58 -7.78
C ALA A 80 26.39 -10.51 -8.11
N THR A 81 27.35 -10.91 -8.94
CA THR A 81 28.41 -10.04 -9.46
C THR A 81 28.39 -9.97 -10.99
N SER A 82 28.89 -8.87 -11.54
CA SER A 82 29.04 -8.60 -12.97
C SER A 82 30.48 -8.17 -13.24
N THR A 83 30.96 -8.42 -14.46
CA THR A 83 32.23 -7.88 -14.95
C THR A 83 32.13 -6.40 -15.31
N GLU A 84 30.92 -5.91 -15.58
CA GLU A 84 30.66 -4.52 -15.99
C GLU A 84 30.06 -3.70 -14.85
N LYS A 85 30.32 -2.38 -14.89
CA LYS A 85 29.68 -1.41 -13.99
C LYS A 85 28.48 -0.79 -14.68
N ASN A 86 27.33 -0.80 -14.01
CA ASN A 86 26.09 -0.20 -14.51
C ASN A 86 25.24 0.33 -13.34
N CYS A 87 24.37 1.31 -13.62
CA CYS A 87 23.33 1.79 -12.70
C CYS A 87 22.13 0.84 -12.66
N ARG A 88 22.04 -0.08 -13.62
CA ARG A 88 21.01 -1.12 -13.73
C ARG A 88 21.62 -2.46 -14.13
N HIS A 89 21.36 -3.51 -13.37
CA HIS A 89 21.68 -4.89 -13.75
C HIS A 89 20.45 -5.77 -13.67
N VAL A 90 20.38 -6.79 -14.53
CA VAL A 90 19.45 -7.91 -14.41
C VAL A 90 20.28 -9.17 -14.32
N PHE A 91 20.20 -9.86 -13.19
CA PHE A 91 20.95 -11.08 -12.92
C PHE A 91 20.01 -12.28 -12.92
N LYS A 92 20.46 -13.39 -13.50
CA LYS A 92 19.79 -14.68 -13.42
C LYS A 92 20.06 -15.33 -12.07
N LEU A 93 19.04 -15.95 -11.48
CA LEU A 93 19.16 -16.74 -10.25
C LEU A 93 19.11 -18.25 -10.49
N GLY A 94 18.51 -18.67 -11.60
CA GLY A 94 18.27 -20.07 -11.93
C GLY A 94 16.79 -20.34 -12.21
N VAL A 95 16.45 -21.62 -12.35
CA VAL A 95 15.09 -22.08 -12.64
C VAL A 95 14.43 -22.52 -11.34
N LEU A 96 13.20 -22.05 -11.08
CA LEU A 96 12.44 -22.50 -9.92
C LEU A 96 12.21 -24.01 -10.00
N GLN A 97 12.67 -24.73 -8.97
CA GLN A 97 12.48 -26.17 -8.89
C GLN A 97 11.11 -26.45 -8.28
N PHE A 98 10.22 -27.03 -9.09
CA PHE A 98 8.97 -27.59 -8.61
C PHE A 98 9.22 -29.08 -8.36
N MET A 99 8.98 -29.58 -7.14
CA MET A 99 8.91 -31.03 -6.94
C MET A 99 7.68 -31.53 -7.71
N MET A 100 7.93 -32.13 -8.88
CA MET A 100 6.90 -32.72 -9.72
C MET A 100 6.40 -34.01 -9.07
N PHE A 101 5.12 -34.08 -8.72
CA PHE A 101 4.40 -35.35 -8.87
C PHE A 101 3.03 -35.15 -9.52
N VAL A 102 2.75 -36.10 -10.40
CA VAL A 102 1.68 -36.21 -11.40
C VAL A 102 0.28 -36.05 -10.79
N GLY A 103 -0.54 -35.11 -11.31
CA GLY A 103 -1.99 -35.08 -11.10
C GLY A 103 -2.58 -33.80 -10.47
N ASP A 104 -3.72 -33.40 -11.03
CA ASP A 104 -4.51 -32.14 -11.07
C ASP A 104 -4.60 -31.11 -9.91
N ARG A 105 -3.63 -30.94 -9.01
CA ARG A 105 -3.65 -29.80 -8.05
C ARG A 105 -2.28 -29.14 -7.83
N ASP A 106 -2.07 -28.12 -8.66
CA ASP A 106 -0.91 -27.26 -8.87
C ASP A 106 -0.26 -26.65 -7.62
N VAL A 107 1.08 -26.56 -7.67
CA VAL A 107 1.94 -25.81 -6.75
C VAL A 107 1.81 -24.31 -7.01
N ARG A 108 1.81 -23.51 -5.93
CA ARG A 108 1.28 -22.14 -5.91
C ARG A 108 2.37 -21.16 -5.51
N LEU A 109 2.89 -20.39 -6.47
CA LEU A 109 3.60 -19.16 -6.13
C LEU A 109 2.62 -18.01 -5.95
N LEU A 110 2.96 -17.09 -5.07
CA LEU A 110 2.29 -15.80 -4.89
C LEU A 110 3.33 -14.70 -5.02
N CYS A 111 3.14 -13.83 -6.01
CA CYS A 111 3.88 -12.60 -6.20
C CYS A 111 3.05 -11.42 -5.71
N LEU A 112 3.69 -10.45 -5.07
CA LEU A 112 3.17 -9.09 -5.02
C LEU A 112 4.10 -8.20 -5.86
N PHE A 113 3.56 -7.61 -6.93
CA PHE A 113 4.34 -6.86 -7.90
C PHE A 113 3.73 -5.50 -8.17
N ARG A 114 4.56 -4.52 -8.54
CA ARG A 114 4.07 -3.19 -8.94
C ARG A 114 3.56 -3.24 -10.38
N PHE A 115 2.24 -3.21 -10.54
CA PHE A 115 1.62 -3.16 -11.88
C PHE A 115 1.56 -1.73 -12.44
N LYS A 116 1.67 -0.73 -11.57
CA LYS A 116 1.89 0.69 -11.88
C LYS A 116 2.97 1.22 -10.94
N MET A 117 3.53 2.40 -11.24
CA MET A 117 4.52 3.07 -10.39
C MET A 117 4.12 3.14 -8.90
N TRP A 118 2.86 3.46 -8.66
CA TRP A 118 2.29 3.73 -7.34
C TRP A 118 1.85 2.47 -6.59
N TRP A 119 1.45 1.42 -7.33
CA TRP A 119 0.54 0.38 -6.83
C TRP A 119 1.00 -1.04 -7.11
N MET A 120 0.81 -1.89 -6.11
CA MET A 120 1.01 -3.32 -6.15
C MET A 120 -0.30 -4.09 -6.29
N ILE A 121 -0.22 -5.27 -6.87
CA ILE A 121 -1.31 -6.24 -6.95
C ILE A 121 -0.75 -7.67 -6.84
N PRO A 122 -1.52 -8.65 -6.33
CA PRO A 122 -1.08 -10.03 -6.34
C PRO A 122 -1.10 -10.66 -7.74
N ARG A 123 -0.20 -11.59 -7.97
CA ARG A 123 -0.29 -12.59 -9.05
C ARG A 123 0.05 -13.97 -8.51
N MET A 124 -0.64 -14.98 -9.02
CA MET A 124 -0.44 -16.37 -8.67
C MET A 124 0.02 -17.11 -9.92
N GLY A 125 0.83 -18.14 -9.73
CA GLY A 125 1.38 -18.91 -10.85
C GLY A 125 1.96 -20.24 -10.40
N ASN A 126 2.63 -20.90 -11.34
CA ASN A 126 3.27 -22.19 -11.12
C ASN A 126 4.64 -22.30 -11.83
N SER A 127 5.17 -21.19 -12.36
CA SER A 127 6.42 -21.14 -13.10
C SER A 127 7.19 -19.85 -12.82
N GLY A 128 8.52 -19.86 -12.98
CA GLY A 128 9.34 -18.65 -12.96
C GLY A 128 8.85 -17.61 -13.97
N SER A 129 8.37 -18.05 -15.14
CA SER A 129 7.79 -17.16 -16.15
C SER A 129 6.51 -16.44 -15.73
N ASP A 130 5.84 -16.90 -14.68
CA ASP A 130 4.66 -16.21 -14.12
C ASP A 130 5.03 -15.02 -13.23
N VAL A 131 6.29 -14.90 -12.80
CA VAL A 131 6.75 -13.84 -11.90
C VAL A 131 6.83 -12.52 -12.68
N PRO A 132 5.96 -11.52 -12.40
CA PRO A 132 5.99 -10.28 -13.16
C PRO A 132 7.24 -9.47 -12.89
N VAL A 133 7.62 -8.63 -13.85
CA VAL A 133 8.61 -7.57 -13.62
C VAL A 133 8.11 -6.64 -12.51
N GLU A 134 9.04 -6.12 -11.69
CA GLU A 134 8.74 -5.31 -10.49
C GLU A 134 8.09 -6.10 -9.33
N THR A 135 8.36 -7.41 -9.21
CA THR A 135 7.93 -8.20 -8.06
C THR A 135 8.73 -7.82 -6.80
N GLN A 136 8.03 -7.48 -5.71
CA GLN A 136 8.63 -7.05 -4.43
C GLN A 136 8.45 -8.07 -3.30
N MET A 137 7.67 -9.11 -3.54
CA MET A 137 7.53 -10.27 -2.65
C MET A 137 7.23 -11.48 -3.53
N LEU A 138 7.96 -12.57 -3.33
CA LEU A 138 7.65 -13.87 -3.91
C LEU A 138 7.58 -14.90 -2.78
N LEU A 139 6.46 -15.59 -2.68
CA LEU A 139 6.23 -16.67 -1.73
C LEU A 139 5.98 -17.97 -2.50
N LEU A 140 6.78 -18.98 -2.20
CA LEU A 140 6.68 -20.31 -2.78
C LEU A 140 6.10 -21.27 -1.74
N GLU A 141 5.09 -22.05 -2.12
CA GLU A 141 4.64 -23.22 -1.37
C GLU A 141 5.52 -24.42 -1.75
N LEU A 142 6.16 -25.06 -0.77
CA LEU A 142 6.90 -26.31 -0.94
C LEU A 142 6.14 -27.44 -0.23
N ARG A 143 6.03 -28.58 -0.90
CA ARG A 143 5.42 -29.79 -0.33
C ARG A 143 6.49 -30.85 -0.15
N GLU A 144 6.59 -31.36 1.07
CA GLU A 144 7.48 -32.49 1.35
C GLU A 144 6.94 -33.77 0.71
N ASP A 145 7.83 -34.55 0.09
CA ASP A 145 7.52 -35.87 -0.44
C ASP A 145 7.01 -36.79 0.69
N GLY A 146 5.73 -37.16 0.60
CA GLY A 146 5.25 -38.36 1.26
C GLY A 146 5.77 -39.55 0.47
N GLY A 147 6.86 -40.16 0.93
CA GLY A 147 7.22 -41.52 0.53
C GLY A 147 6.00 -42.44 0.71
N GLU A 148 5.81 -43.33 -0.27
CA GLU A 148 4.73 -44.35 -0.41
C GLU A 148 3.53 -44.22 0.54
N VAL A 149 2.40 -43.80 -0.05
CA VAL A 149 1.00 -43.94 0.40
C VAL A 149 0.83 -44.76 1.69
N VAL A 150 0.89 -44.08 2.83
CA VAL A 150 0.20 -44.52 4.05
C VAL A 150 -0.70 -43.39 4.50
N ASP A 151 -1.99 -43.62 4.27
CA ASP A 151 -3.16 -42.91 4.77
C ASP A 151 -2.89 -41.95 5.95
N SER A 152 -2.64 -40.68 5.64
CA SER A 152 -2.80 -39.58 6.59
C SER A 152 -2.89 -38.24 5.87
N SER A 153 -3.93 -37.50 6.20
CA SER A 153 -4.27 -36.15 5.73
C SER A 153 -3.33 -35.06 6.28
N SER A 154 -2.02 -35.30 6.31
CA SER A 154 -1.04 -34.36 6.91
C SER A 154 0.31 -34.30 6.19
N GLY A 155 0.31 -33.98 4.90
CA GLY A 155 1.53 -33.50 4.24
C GLY A 155 1.99 -32.19 4.90
N SER A 156 3.24 -32.14 5.35
CA SER A 156 3.85 -30.95 5.95
C SER A 156 4.14 -29.93 4.82
N VAL A 157 3.41 -28.81 4.82
CA VAL A 157 3.60 -27.72 3.87
C VAL A 157 4.59 -26.72 4.46
N SER A 158 5.64 -26.42 3.71
CA SER A 158 6.60 -25.37 4.02
C SER A 158 6.55 -24.27 2.97
N TYR A 159 7.20 -23.15 3.26
CA TYR A 159 7.20 -21.97 2.42
C TYR A 159 8.60 -21.39 2.34
N VAL A 160 8.94 -20.86 1.16
CA VAL A 160 10.14 -20.06 0.96
C VAL A 160 9.72 -18.67 0.52
N LEU A 161 10.18 -17.66 1.25
CA LEU A 161 9.91 -16.27 1.01
C LEU A 161 11.15 -15.60 0.42
N PHE A 162 10.98 -14.91 -0.69
CA PHE A 162 11.98 -14.04 -1.32
C PHE A 162 11.50 -12.59 -1.19
N LEU A 163 12.32 -11.77 -0.52
CA LEU A 163 12.11 -10.33 -0.37
C LEU A 163 13.27 -9.59 -1.02
N PRO A 164 13.07 -8.96 -2.19
CA PRO A 164 13.98 -7.96 -2.71
C PRO A 164 14.18 -6.81 -1.72
N VAL A 165 15.43 -6.50 -1.38
CA VAL A 165 15.80 -5.47 -0.40
C VAL A 165 16.72 -4.41 -0.99
N LEU A 166 17.03 -3.38 -0.20
CA LEU A 166 18.00 -2.36 -0.56
C LEU A 166 19.43 -2.85 -0.26
N ASP A 167 20.35 -2.65 -1.21
CA ASP A 167 21.77 -2.96 -1.06
C ASP A 167 22.60 -1.72 -1.43
N GLY A 168 23.00 -0.97 -0.39
CA GLY A 168 23.62 0.34 -0.58
C GLY A 168 22.66 1.32 -1.21
N GLU A 169 23.04 1.88 -2.36
CA GLU A 169 22.24 2.85 -3.13
C GLU A 169 21.34 2.20 -4.20
N PHE A 170 21.22 0.87 -4.19
CA PHE A 170 20.45 0.11 -5.17
C PHE A 170 19.21 -0.53 -4.54
N ARG A 171 18.09 -0.43 -5.24
CA ARG A 171 16.86 -1.16 -4.93
C ARG A 171 16.76 -2.35 -5.85
N SER A 172 16.33 -3.49 -5.31
CA SER A 172 16.10 -4.71 -6.10
C SER A 172 14.61 -5.02 -6.31
N SER A 173 14.33 -5.79 -7.37
CA SER A 173 13.04 -6.45 -7.62
C SER A 173 13.24 -7.78 -8.33
N LEU A 174 12.26 -8.67 -8.26
CA LEU A 174 12.25 -9.94 -8.99
C LEU A 174 11.48 -9.80 -10.31
N GLN A 175 11.82 -10.70 -11.24
CA GLN A 175 11.10 -10.91 -12.48
C GLN A 175 11.33 -12.32 -13.01
N GLY A 176 10.41 -12.83 -13.81
CA GLY A 176 10.56 -14.04 -14.60
C GLY A 176 10.93 -13.73 -16.05
N ASN A 177 11.44 -14.73 -16.77
CA ASN A 177 11.68 -14.62 -18.20
C ASN A 177 11.05 -15.78 -19.00
N SER A 178 11.15 -15.71 -20.33
CA SER A 178 10.58 -16.71 -21.24
C SER A 178 11.26 -18.09 -21.16
N ALA A 179 12.45 -18.17 -20.57
CA ALA A 179 13.17 -19.42 -20.32
C ALA A 179 12.81 -20.04 -18.96
N ASN A 180 11.77 -19.53 -18.29
CA ASN A 180 11.34 -19.97 -16.96
C ASN A 180 12.41 -19.74 -15.86
N GLU A 181 13.37 -18.86 -16.11
CA GLU A 181 14.36 -18.47 -15.12
C GLU A 181 13.80 -17.35 -14.24
N LEU A 182 14.13 -17.40 -12.96
CA LEU A 182 13.96 -16.29 -12.03
C LEU A 182 15.16 -15.35 -12.16
N GLU A 183 14.88 -14.06 -12.22
CA GLU A 183 15.86 -13.00 -12.31
C GLU A 183 15.61 -11.96 -11.21
N PHE A 184 16.65 -11.21 -10.89
CA PHE A 184 16.50 -9.98 -10.11
C PHE A 184 17.14 -8.80 -10.81
N CYS A 185 16.43 -7.69 -10.77
CA CYS A 185 16.89 -6.39 -11.24
C CYS A 185 17.41 -5.59 -10.05
N VAL A 186 18.53 -4.88 -10.21
CA VAL A 186 19.03 -3.88 -9.25
C VAL A 186 19.23 -2.55 -9.94
N GLU A 187 18.71 -1.48 -9.35
CA GLU A 187 18.70 -0.14 -9.95
C GLU A 187 19.00 0.96 -8.92
N SER A 188 19.89 1.89 -9.25
CA SER A 188 20.16 3.09 -8.45
C SER A 188 19.24 4.26 -8.78
N GLY A 189 18.60 4.26 -9.96
CA GLY A 189 17.83 5.41 -10.47
C GLY A 189 18.69 6.62 -10.85
N ASP A 190 20.02 6.47 -10.89
CA ASP A 190 20.97 7.52 -11.25
C ASP A 190 22.08 6.94 -12.16
N PRO A 191 22.20 7.41 -13.42
CA PRO A 191 23.23 6.96 -14.36
C PRO A 191 24.67 7.12 -13.88
N THR A 192 24.91 7.96 -12.86
CA THR A 192 26.25 8.19 -12.29
C THR A 192 26.58 7.26 -11.13
N ILE A 193 25.58 6.59 -10.55
CA ILE A 193 25.76 5.64 -9.44
C ILE A 193 25.81 4.24 -10.02
N LEU A 194 27.04 3.74 -10.19
CA LEU A 194 27.33 2.47 -10.85
C LEU A 194 27.84 1.43 -9.86
N THR A 195 27.40 0.19 -10.01
CA THR A 195 27.96 -0.97 -9.31
C THR A 195 28.29 -2.07 -10.31
N SER A 196 29.15 -3.00 -9.92
CA SER A 196 29.34 -4.29 -10.61
C SER A 196 28.88 -5.46 -9.75
N GLN A 197 28.20 -5.20 -8.63
CA GLN A 197 27.72 -6.24 -7.72
C GLN A 197 26.54 -5.76 -6.88
N SER A 198 25.71 -6.71 -6.46
CA SER A 198 24.79 -6.55 -5.35
C SER A 198 24.72 -7.87 -4.61
N LEU A 199 25.39 -7.95 -3.47
CA LEU A 199 25.61 -9.19 -2.71
C LEU A 199 24.46 -9.50 -1.75
N LYS A 200 23.60 -8.51 -1.49
CA LYS A 200 22.45 -8.63 -0.57
C LYS A 200 21.14 -8.26 -1.24
N ALA A 201 21.04 -8.40 -2.55
CA ALA A 201 19.87 -7.98 -3.32
C ALA A 201 18.56 -8.59 -2.81
N ILE A 202 18.57 -9.85 -2.38
CA ILE A 202 17.36 -10.57 -1.96
C ILE A 202 17.59 -11.22 -0.60
N PHE A 203 16.66 -11.03 0.31
CA PHE A 203 16.56 -11.80 1.54
C PHE A 203 15.64 -13.01 1.31
N VAL A 204 16.16 -14.21 1.60
CA VAL A 204 15.41 -15.46 1.49
C VAL A 204 15.25 -16.09 2.87
N ASN A 205 14.06 -16.60 3.17
CA ASN A 205 13.78 -17.30 4.43
C ASN A 205 12.81 -18.47 4.22
N HIS A 206 12.87 -19.45 5.11
CA HIS A 206 12.05 -20.67 5.09
C HIS A 206 11.21 -20.82 6.37
N GLY A 207 9.96 -21.28 6.25
CA GLY A 207 9.12 -21.63 7.39
C GLY A 207 7.80 -22.29 7.04
N ASN A 208 7.04 -22.74 8.03
CA ASN A 208 5.85 -23.59 7.83
C ASN A 208 4.52 -22.81 7.87
N SER A 209 4.59 -21.48 7.95
CA SER A 209 3.42 -20.59 7.96
C SER A 209 3.79 -19.30 7.27
N PRO A 210 3.04 -18.87 6.23
CA PRO A 210 3.42 -17.72 5.43
C PRO A 210 3.37 -16.42 6.24
N PHE A 211 2.40 -16.28 7.15
CA PHE A 211 2.27 -15.09 8.02
C PHE A 211 3.37 -15.01 9.06
N LYS A 212 3.69 -16.12 9.75
CA LYS A 212 4.82 -16.14 10.70
C LYS A 212 6.15 -15.93 9.99
N LEU A 213 6.32 -16.54 8.81
CA LEU A 213 7.51 -16.40 7.98
C LEU A 213 7.74 -14.95 7.58
N MET A 214 6.69 -14.25 7.11
CA MET A 214 6.77 -12.83 6.78
C MET A 214 7.16 -11.99 8.01
N LYS A 215 6.45 -12.14 9.13
CA LYS A 215 6.74 -11.42 10.38
C LYS A 215 8.18 -11.60 10.86
N GLU A 216 8.66 -12.83 10.95
CA GLU A 216 10.03 -13.10 11.40
C GLU A 216 11.09 -12.61 10.40
N SER A 217 10.80 -12.68 9.09
CA SER A 217 11.67 -12.12 8.06
C SER A 217 11.79 -10.61 8.20
N MET A 218 10.68 -9.90 8.43
CA MET A 218 10.68 -8.45 8.59
C MET A 218 11.38 -8.01 9.89
N LYS A 219 11.31 -8.79 10.98
CA LYS A 219 12.13 -8.57 12.20
C LYS A 219 13.63 -8.69 11.93
N LEU A 220 14.04 -9.71 11.18
CA LEU A 220 15.44 -9.91 10.81
C LEU A 220 15.94 -8.75 9.93
N LEU A 221 15.11 -8.29 8.99
CA LEU A 221 15.42 -7.14 8.12
C LEU A 221 15.44 -5.81 8.87
N GLU A 222 14.53 -5.57 9.82
CA GLU A 222 14.53 -4.36 10.66
C GLU A 222 15.86 -4.25 11.41
N LYS A 223 16.32 -5.35 12.01
CA LYS A 223 17.61 -5.43 12.71
C LYS A 223 18.80 -5.26 11.76
N HIS A 224 18.73 -5.81 10.56
CA HIS A 224 19.82 -5.74 9.58
C HIS A 224 19.98 -4.34 8.97
N MET A 225 18.88 -3.77 8.49
CA MET A 225 18.89 -2.53 7.71
C MET A 225 18.87 -1.29 8.60
N GLY A 226 18.10 -1.34 9.70
CA GLY A 226 18.01 -0.22 10.64
C GLY A 226 17.31 1.02 10.09
N THR A 227 16.74 0.99 8.88
CA THR A 227 16.14 2.15 8.19
C THR A 227 14.61 2.19 8.17
N PHE A 228 13.94 1.13 8.61
CA PHE A 228 12.48 1.11 8.85
C PHE A 228 12.19 0.53 10.24
N ALA A 229 10.92 0.58 10.67
CA ALA A 229 10.47 -0.06 11.90
C ALA A 229 9.24 -0.92 11.64
N LEU A 230 9.10 -2.01 12.40
CA LEU A 230 7.88 -2.81 12.36
C LEU A 230 6.68 -2.02 12.91
N ARG A 231 5.50 -2.32 12.40
CA ARG A 231 4.24 -1.72 12.86
C ARG A 231 4.08 -1.84 14.38
N GLU A 232 4.42 -2.99 14.95
CA GLU A 232 4.26 -3.25 16.39
C GLU A 232 5.23 -2.49 17.29
N THR A 233 6.34 -1.98 16.74
CA THR A 233 7.36 -1.20 17.49
C THR A 233 7.20 0.31 17.31
N LYS A 234 6.37 0.74 16.35
CA LYS A 234 6.03 2.15 16.15
C LYS A 234 5.24 2.65 17.35
N LYS A 235 5.80 3.64 18.05
CA LYS A 235 5.36 4.10 19.38
C LYS A 235 3.94 4.70 19.41
N GLN A 236 3.37 5.04 18.26
CA GLN A 236 2.12 5.79 18.16
C GLN A 236 1.31 5.32 16.95
N THR A 237 0.17 4.68 17.24
CA THR A 237 -0.91 4.45 16.29
C THR A 237 -1.79 5.70 16.30
N PRO A 238 -2.14 6.29 15.14
CA PRO A 238 -2.93 7.52 15.10
C PRO A 238 -4.35 7.29 15.64
N GLY A 239 -4.79 8.12 16.57
CA GLY A 239 -6.10 8.03 17.21
C GLY A 239 -7.27 8.23 16.26
N MET A 240 -7.04 8.71 15.04
CA MET A 240 -8.07 8.78 14.00
C MET A 240 -8.61 7.39 13.60
N LEU A 241 -7.82 6.32 13.78
CA LEU A 241 -8.23 4.95 13.43
C LEU A 241 -9.42 4.44 14.25
N ASP A 242 -9.68 5.03 15.41
CA ASP A 242 -10.81 4.68 16.27
C ASP A 242 -12.13 5.34 15.82
N TRP A 243 -12.09 6.19 14.79
CA TRP A 243 -13.24 6.95 14.32
C TRP A 243 -13.59 6.64 12.88
N PHE A 244 -14.89 6.47 12.65
CA PHE A 244 -15.42 6.47 11.30
C PHE A 244 -15.21 7.84 10.65
N GLY A 245 -14.83 7.86 9.38
CA GLY A 245 -14.46 9.09 8.69
C GLY A 245 -15.15 9.36 7.35
N TRP A 246 -14.88 10.55 6.83
CA TRP A 246 -15.28 10.99 5.50
C TRP A 246 -14.08 11.57 4.76
N CYS A 247 -13.95 11.30 3.46
CA CYS A 247 -12.98 11.96 2.61
C CYS A 247 -13.66 12.64 1.41
N THR A 248 -13.18 13.83 1.06
CA THR A 248 -13.83 14.70 0.06
C THR A 248 -13.49 14.35 -1.39
N TRP A 249 -12.46 13.54 -1.67
CA TRP A 249 -11.94 13.29 -3.02
C TRP A 249 -13.00 12.86 -4.02
N ASP A 250 -13.65 11.72 -3.84
CA ASP A 250 -14.67 11.25 -4.79
C ASP A 250 -15.99 12.05 -4.75
N ALA A 251 -16.15 12.94 -3.77
CA ALA A 251 -17.31 13.81 -3.68
C ALA A 251 -17.15 15.08 -4.53
N PHE A 252 -15.94 15.66 -4.57
CA PHE A 252 -15.71 16.96 -5.21
C PHE A 252 -14.55 16.99 -6.21
N TYR A 253 -13.61 16.05 -6.12
CA TYR A 253 -12.27 16.15 -6.71
C TYR A 253 -11.70 17.55 -6.40
N HIS A 254 -11.06 18.19 -7.38
CA HIS A 254 -10.50 19.54 -7.23
C HIS A 254 -11.53 20.66 -6.95
N LYS A 255 -12.85 20.39 -7.02
CA LYS A 255 -13.92 21.37 -6.75
C LYS A 255 -14.29 21.50 -5.27
N VAL A 256 -13.56 20.83 -4.37
CA VAL A 256 -13.79 20.90 -2.92
C VAL A 256 -13.84 22.35 -2.43
N ASN A 257 -14.82 22.68 -1.59
CA ASN A 257 -15.02 24.02 -1.04
C ASN A 257 -15.78 23.97 0.31
N PRO A 258 -15.71 25.02 1.14
CA PRO A 258 -16.36 25.06 2.45
C PRO A 258 -17.86 24.76 2.45
N HIS A 259 -18.60 25.29 1.47
CA HIS A 259 -20.05 25.13 1.37
C HIS A 259 -20.43 23.67 1.12
N GLY A 260 -19.77 23.03 0.14
CA GLY A 260 -19.96 21.63 -0.19
C GLY A 260 -19.64 20.71 0.98
N ILE A 261 -18.55 20.97 1.71
CA ILE A 261 -18.18 20.20 2.91
C ILE A 261 -19.25 20.35 3.99
N LYS A 262 -19.72 21.57 4.30
CA LYS A 262 -20.79 21.79 5.30
C LYS A 262 -22.08 21.04 4.93
N ILE A 263 -22.47 21.04 3.65
CA ILE A 263 -23.63 20.26 3.18
C ILE A 263 -23.40 18.77 3.39
N GLY A 264 -22.23 18.25 3.01
CA GLY A 264 -21.88 16.84 3.20
C GLY A 264 -21.95 16.41 4.66
N LEU A 265 -21.35 17.20 5.57
CA LEU A 265 -21.40 16.95 7.01
C LEU A 265 -22.83 17.01 7.57
N LYS A 266 -23.65 17.99 7.16
CA LYS A 266 -25.06 18.09 7.59
C LYS A 266 -25.90 16.86 7.22
N ARG A 267 -25.57 16.19 6.12
CA ARG A 267 -26.34 15.07 5.60
C ARG A 267 -25.84 13.70 6.08
N MET A 268 -24.73 13.64 6.81
CA MET A 268 -24.41 12.44 7.59
C MET A 268 -25.42 12.33 8.72
N PRO A 269 -26.04 11.15 8.97
CA PRO A 269 -27.09 11.04 9.97
C PRO A 269 -26.62 11.60 11.30
N SER A 270 -27.53 12.38 11.87
CA SER A 270 -27.30 13.38 12.90
C SER A 270 -26.35 12.91 14.00
N PHE A 271 -25.31 13.70 14.19
CA PHE A 271 -24.30 13.68 15.24
C PHE A 271 -24.82 13.85 16.68
N SER A 272 -26.00 13.32 16.97
CA SER A 272 -26.69 13.47 18.25
C SER A 272 -27.10 12.12 18.82
N GLN A 273 -26.42 11.73 19.90
CA GLN A 273 -26.79 10.79 20.97
C GLN A 273 -27.78 9.66 20.61
N VAL A 274 -27.29 8.41 20.49
CA VAL A 274 -28.08 7.20 20.78
C VAL A 274 -27.17 6.11 21.38
N SER A 275 -27.79 5.24 22.20
CA SER A 275 -27.27 4.24 23.14
C SER A 275 -26.43 3.10 22.51
N PRO A 276 -25.41 2.54 23.21
CA PRO A 276 -24.42 1.65 22.61
C PRO A 276 -24.88 0.19 22.57
N LEU A 277 -25.25 -0.36 21.39
CA LEU A 277 -25.46 -1.82 21.29
C LEU A 277 -25.59 -2.42 19.87
N VAL A 278 -24.72 -2.10 18.89
CA VAL A 278 -24.79 -2.79 17.57
C VAL A 278 -23.46 -3.25 16.95
N LEU A 279 -22.28 -2.78 17.36
CA LEU A 279 -21.04 -3.32 16.75
C LEU A 279 -20.62 -4.71 17.26
N PHE A 280 -21.16 -5.16 18.41
CA PHE A 280 -20.81 -6.45 19.02
C PHE A 280 -21.60 -7.66 18.48
N VAL A 281 -22.69 -7.45 17.73
CA VAL A 281 -23.58 -8.55 17.29
C VAL A 281 -23.20 -9.13 15.93
N LEU A 282 -22.30 -8.48 15.16
CA LEU A 282 -21.85 -9.04 13.87
C LEU A 282 -20.74 -10.09 13.99
N PHE A 283 -20.08 -10.28 15.14
CA PHE A 283 -18.91 -11.17 15.22
C PHE A 283 -18.78 -12.10 16.42
N THR A 284 -19.71 -12.12 17.38
CA THR A 284 -19.68 -13.17 18.42
C THR A 284 -21.07 -13.65 18.80
N LYS A 285 -21.58 -14.65 18.06
CA LYS A 285 -22.31 -15.73 18.72
C LYS A 285 -21.98 -17.05 18.03
N ASP A 286 -21.14 -17.82 18.71
CA ASP A 286 -21.07 -19.25 18.58
C ASP A 286 -22.50 -19.83 18.62
N ASP A 287 -22.99 -20.30 17.48
CA ASP A 287 -23.92 -21.42 17.44
C ASP A 287 -23.72 -22.18 16.13
N GLN A 288 -23.13 -23.37 16.24
CA GLN A 288 -22.81 -24.27 15.13
C GLN A 288 -24.03 -24.92 14.44
N SER A 289 -25.23 -24.32 14.48
CA SER A 289 -26.45 -25.05 14.10
C SER A 289 -27.29 -24.45 12.96
N SER A 290 -26.82 -23.44 12.21
CA SER A 290 -27.59 -22.98 11.03
C SER A 290 -26.77 -22.34 9.90
N GLN A 291 -26.08 -23.17 9.11
CA GLN A 291 -25.85 -22.85 7.71
C GLN A 291 -27.18 -22.92 6.94
N LYS A 292 -27.89 -21.79 6.86
CA LYS A 292 -28.95 -21.59 5.87
C LYS A 292 -28.73 -20.27 5.16
N ASN A 293 -28.22 -20.37 3.93
CA ASN A 293 -28.36 -19.44 2.81
C ASN A 293 -28.59 -17.97 3.18
N PHE A 294 -27.50 -17.21 3.23
CA PHE A 294 -27.54 -15.74 3.19
C PHE A 294 -27.92 -15.32 1.75
N PHE A 295 -29.21 -15.28 1.44
CA PHE A 295 -29.72 -14.51 0.31
C PHE A 295 -29.90 -13.06 0.80
N LEU A 296 -28.92 -12.22 0.46
CA LEU A 296 -28.96 -10.77 0.69
C LEU A 296 -30.12 -10.18 -0.12
N ARG A 297 -31.15 -9.68 0.56
CA ARG A 297 -32.19 -8.87 -0.08
C ARG A 297 -31.61 -7.50 -0.39
N SER A 298 -31.59 -7.17 -1.67
CA SER A 298 -31.28 -5.87 -2.24
C SER A 298 -32.11 -4.73 -1.63
N ASN A 299 -31.45 -3.59 -1.44
CA ASN A 299 -31.96 -2.26 -1.04
C ASN A 299 -31.96 -1.95 0.47
N VAL A 300 -30.77 -1.93 1.08
CA VAL A 300 -30.55 -1.17 2.32
C VAL A 300 -30.26 0.29 1.95
N SER A 301 -31.04 1.24 2.51
CA SER A 301 -30.83 2.66 2.25
C SER A 301 -29.56 3.16 2.98
N LEU A 302 -28.92 4.18 2.41
CA LEU A 302 -27.77 4.88 2.99
C LEU A 302 -27.99 5.26 4.46
N ASP A 303 -29.23 5.65 4.79
CA ASP A 303 -29.64 6.02 6.13
C ASP A 303 -29.50 4.83 7.08
N LEU A 304 -29.94 3.63 6.71
CA LEU A 304 -29.86 2.45 7.57
C LEU A 304 -28.42 2.04 7.94
N LEU A 305 -27.47 2.11 7.00
CA LEU A 305 -26.06 1.78 7.29
C LEU A 305 -25.43 2.81 8.23
N LEU A 306 -25.60 4.10 7.93
CA LEU A 306 -25.00 5.17 8.72
C LEU A 306 -25.72 5.34 10.08
N PHE A 307 -27.03 5.12 10.14
CA PHE A 307 -27.76 4.98 11.41
C PHE A 307 -27.25 3.77 12.19
N SER A 308 -27.03 2.61 11.57
CA SER A 308 -26.48 1.45 12.26
C SER A 308 -25.06 1.68 12.80
N LEU A 309 -24.22 2.45 12.11
CA LEU A 309 -22.89 2.82 12.58
C LEU A 309 -22.96 3.84 13.73
N SER A 310 -23.87 4.81 13.65
CA SER A 310 -24.08 5.79 14.72
C SER A 310 -24.71 5.17 15.98
N ASP A 311 -25.76 4.35 15.81
CA ASP A 311 -26.43 3.56 16.87
C ASP A 311 -25.51 2.47 17.43
N GLY A 312 -24.55 2.00 16.63
CA GLY A 312 -23.45 1.15 17.06
C GLY A 312 -22.38 1.86 17.92
N GLY A 313 -22.50 3.17 18.16
CA GLY A 313 -21.55 3.95 18.96
C GLY A 313 -20.33 4.47 18.21
N THR A 314 -20.32 4.44 16.87
CA THR A 314 -19.20 4.87 16.01
C THR A 314 -19.57 6.07 15.10
N PRO A 315 -19.84 7.26 15.67
CA PRO A 315 -20.18 8.45 14.87
C PRO A 315 -19.00 8.93 14.00
N ALA A 316 -19.31 9.60 12.88
CA ALA A 316 -18.32 10.09 11.92
C ALA A 316 -17.50 11.28 12.47
N LYS A 317 -16.40 11.02 13.20
CA LYS A 317 -15.61 12.09 13.84
C LYS A 317 -14.31 12.43 13.12
N PHE A 318 -14.09 11.86 11.95
CA PHE A 318 -12.90 12.09 11.15
C PHE A 318 -13.27 12.65 9.76
N LEU A 319 -12.56 13.69 9.32
CA LEU A 319 -12.69 14.27 7.99
C LEU A 319 -11.30 14.37 7.33
N ILE A 320 -11.20 13.99 6.06
CA ILE A 320 -10.09 14.31 5.18
C ILE A 320 -10.57 15.32 4.14
N ILE A 321 -10.02 16.53 4.19
CA ILE A 321 -10.13 17.52 3.10
C ILE A 321 -9.06 17.17 2.07
N ASP A 322 -9.47 16.40 1.06
CA ASP A 322 -8.61 15.92 -0.01
C ASP A 322 -8.28 17.03 -1.03
N ASP A 323 -7.55 16.69 -2.10
CA ASP A 323 -6.99 17.61 -3.08
C ASP A 323 -8.01 18.65 -3.61
N GLY A 324 -7.53 19.90 -3.67
CA GLY A 324 -8.20 21.04 -4.26
C GLY A 324 -8.26 22.24 -3.32
N TRP A 325 -7.82 22.13 -2.07
CA TRP A 325 -7.78 23.26 -1.12
C TRP A 325 -6.51 24.12 -1.24
N GLN A 326 -5.48 23.61 -1.91
CA GLN A 326 -4.15 24.23 -2.05
C GLN A 326 -4.17 25.41 -3.01
N ASP A 327 -3.30 26.38 -2.76
CA ASP A 327 -3.01 27.48 -3.68
C ASP A 327 -1.99 27.04 -4.73
N VAL A 328 -2.46 26.90 -5.98
CA VAL A 328 -1.72 26.30 -7.08
C VAL A 328 -1.81 27.15 -8.34
N ASP A 329 -0.73 27.18 -9.09
CA ASP A 329 -0.68 27.77 -10.43
C ASP A 329 -0.50 26.67 -11.46
N ASN A 330 -1.33 26.71 -12.50
CA ASN A 330 -1.29 25.78 -13.61
C ASN A 330 -1.10 26.54 -14.91
N GLU A 331 0.18 26.77 -15.25
CA GLU A 331 0.60 27.47 -16.47
C GLU A 331 0.13 26.79 -17.77
N PHE A 332 -0.31 25.52 -17.69
CA PHE A 332 -0.80 24.73 -18.82
C PHE A 332 -2.32 24.81 -19.00
N GLN A 333 -3.05 25.46 -18.09
CA GLN A 333 -4.49 25.68 -18.17
C GLN A 333 -4.80 27.18 -18.12
N LYS A 334 -5.11 27.78 -19.27
CA LYS A 334 -5.51 29.19 -19.32
C LYS A 334 -6.87 29.40 -18.66
N GLU A 335 -6.98 30.45 -17.86
CA GLU A 335 -8.24 30.89 -17.27
C GLU A 335 -9.28 31.19 -18.37
N GLY A 336 -10.50 30.69 -18.21
CA GLY A 336 -11.58 30.78 -19.22
C GLY A 336 -11.32 30.01 -20.52
N GLY A 337 -10.16 29.37 -20.68
CA GLY A 337 -9.83 28.53 -21.83
C GLY A 337 -10.42 27.12 -21.74
N PRO A 338 -10.38 26.34 -22.83
CA PRO A 338 -10.82 24.95 -22.81
C PRO A 338 -9.95 24.13 -21.87
N PHE A 339 -10.55 23.13 -21.21
CA PHE A 339 -9.82 22.20 -20.35
C PHE A 339 -8.79 21.40 -21.15
N VAL A 340 -7.53 21.46 -20.74
CA VAL A 340 -6.42 20.70 -21.34
C VAL A 340 -6.27 19.40 -20.54
N GLN A 341 -6.66 18.28 -21.13
CA GLN A 341 -6.60 16.99 -20.44
C GLN A 341 -5.17 16.69 -19.94
N GLY A 342 -5.06 16.35 -18.65
CA GLY A 342 -3.81 15.99 -17.99
C GLY A 342 -3.05 17.20 -17.43
N SER A 343 -3.40 18.44 -17.80
CA SER A 343 -2.72 19.64 -17.30
C SER A 343 -2.81 19.80 -15.79
N GLN A 344 -3.82 19.21 -15.13
CA GLN A 344 -3.97 19.24 -13.68
C GLN A 344 -2.76 18.65 -12.95
N PHE A 345 -2.07 17.67 -13.57
CA PHE A 345 -0.87 17.07 -13.01
C PHE A 345 0.39 17.96 -13.17
N GLY A 346 0.31 19.03 -13.95
CA GLY A 346 1.34 20.05 -14.07
C GLY A 346 1.16 21.25 -13.13
N GLY A 347 0.06 21.32 -12.39
CA GLY A 347 -0.18 22.39 -11.41
C GLY A 347 0.87 22.37 -10.30
N ARG A 348 1.35 23.53 -9.87
CA ARG A 348 2.42 23.65 -8.86
C ARG A 348 1.96 24.48 -7.68
N LEU A 349 2.39 24.07 -6.48
CA LEU A 349 2.12 24.81 -5.26
C LEU A 349 2.82 26.17 -5.31
N VAL A 350 2.07 27.26 -5.11
CA VAL A 350 2.61 28.63 -5.11
C VAL A 350 2.62 29.27 -3.73
N SER A 351 1.87 28.70 -2.79
CA SER A 351 1.81 29.10 -1.39
C SER A 351 1.50 27.87 -0.54
N ILE A 352 2.05 27.79 0.68
CA ILE A 352 1.72 26.74 1.64
C ILE A 352 0.33 26.92 2.28
N LYS A 353 -0.28 28.08 2.06
CA LYS A 353 -1.60 28.43 2.57
C LYS A 353 -2.70 28.01 1.59
N GLU A 354 -3.93 27.93 2.08
CA GLU A 354 -5.12 27.60 1.29
C GLU A 354 -5.36 28.57 0.12
N ASN A 355 -6.10 28.11 -0.89
CA ASN A 355 -6.54 28.95 -1.99
C ASN A 355 -7.73 29.85 -1.62
N GLU A 356 -8.15 30.66 -2.59
CA GLU A 356 -9.26 31.59 -2.46
C GLU A 356 -10.62 30.95 -2.09
N LYS A 357 -10.84 29.65 -2.35
CA LYS A 357 -12.10 28.98 -1.99
C LYS A 357 -12.32 28.90 -0.49
N PHE A 358 -11.24 28.99 0.28
CA PHE A 358 -11.25 28.93 1.75
C PHE A 358 -10.93 30.30 2.38
N ARG A 359 -10.83 31.37 1.57
CA ARG A 359 -10.56 32.74 2.04
C ARG A 359 -11.73 33.65 1.70
N LYS A 360 -12.06 34.58 2.61
CA LYS A 360 -13.08 35.60 2.32
C LYS A 360 -12.55 36.62 1.31
N ASN A 361 -13.32 36.88 0.27
CA ASN A 361 -13.14 38.09 -0.52
C ASN A 361 -13.57 39.30 0.30
N ARG A 362 -12.68 40.29 0.48
CA ARG A 362 -12.94 41.52 1.26
C ARG A 362 -14.17 42.33 0.79
N ASN A 363 -14.66 42.05 -0.42
CA ASN A 363 -15.78 42.75 -1.06
C ASN A 363 -17.08 41.90 -1.17
N ALA A 364 -17.10 40.67 -0.65
CA ALA A 364 -18.30 39.84 -0.64
C ALA A 364 -19.16 40.13 0.60
N SER A 365 -20.45 40.38 0.39
CA SER A 365 -21.44 40.71 1.43
C SER A 365 -21.53 39.66 2.55
N LEU A 366 -22.06 40.08 3.70
CA LEU A 366 -22.25 39.40 5.01
C LEU A 366 -22.90 37.99 4.99
N ASN A 367 -22.37 37.03 4.23
CA ASN A 367 -22.79 35.63 4.31
C ASN A 367 -21.91 34.87 5.31
N GLU A 368 -22.48 33.81 5.87
CA GLU A 368 -21.95 32.82 6.84
C GLU A 368 -20.74 31.99 6.33
N GLU A 369 -20.00 32.51 5.35
CA GLU A 369 -18.79 31.87 4.83
C GLU A 369 -17.61 32.12 5.77
N PRO A 370 -16.80 31.08 6.05
CA PRO A 370 -15.63 31.18 6.92
C PRO A 370 -14.63 32.18 6.35
N SER A 371 -13.91 32.89 7.24
CA SER A 371 -13.03 33.96 6.79
C SER A 371 -11.69 33.46 6.24
N ASP A 372 -11.22 32.34 6.77
CA ASP A 372 -10.03 31.60 6.38
C ASP A 372 -10.20 30.09 6.67
N LEU A 373 -9.15 29.30 6.42
CA LEU A 373 -9.15 27.86 6.69
C LEU A 373 -9.32 27.57 8.18
N LYS A 374 -8.72 28.37 9.07
CA LYS A 374 -8.85 28.20 10.51
C LYS A 374 -10.29 28.32 10.96
N ASP A 375 -10.93 29.45 10.65
CA ASP A 375 -12.34 29.69 10.98
C ASP A 375 -13.23 28.56 10.46
N PHE A 376 -12.95 28.07 9.25
CA PHE A 376 -13.67 26.95 8.67
C PHE A 376 -13.50 25.65 9.48
N VAL A 377 -12.25 25.25 9.75
CA VAL A 377 -11.94 24.00 10.47
C VAL A 377 -12.47 24.06 11.91
N SER A 378 -12.26 25.16 12.63
CA SER A 378 -12.81 25.34 13.97
C SER A 378 -14.35 25.29 13.97
N ASP A 379 -15.00 25.89 12.96
CA ASP A 379 -16.46 25.90 12.83
C ASP A 379 -17.02 24.49 12.59
N ILE A 380 -16.45 23.70 11.67
CA ILE A 380 -16.92 22.34 11.42
C ILE A 380 -16.65 21.40 12.60
N LYS A 381 -15.52 21.58 13.30
CA LYS A 381 -15.22 20.82 14.53
C LYS A 381 -16.24 21.11 15.61
N ARG A 382 -16.53 22.38 15.88
CA ARG A 382 -17.53 22.80 16.87
C ARG A 382 -18.95 22.36 16.49
N THR A 383 -19.34 22.55 15.24
CA THR A 383 -20.72 22.38 14.78
C THR A 383 -21.11 20.90 14.59
N PHE A 384 -20.17 20.07 14.11
CA PHE A 384 -20.42 18.65 13.82
C PHE A 384 -19.72 17.70 14.80
N GLY A 385 -18.98 18.23 15.78
CA GLY A 385 -18.29 17.43 16.80
C GLY A 385 -17.15 16.57 16.24
N LEU A 386 -16.51 17.01 15.15
CA LEU A 386 -15.35 16.33 14.57
C LEU A 386 -14.19 16.30 15.57
N ARG A 387 -13.54 15.14 15.67
CA ARG A 387 -12.32 14.91 16.46
C ARG A 387 -11.07 15.22 15.66
N TYR A 388 -11.05 14.78 14.41
CA TYR A 388 -9.90 14.87 13.52
C TYR A 388 -10.30 15.47 12.18
N VAL A 389 -9.55 16.46 11.73
CA VAL A 389 -9.59 17.02 10.38
C VAL A 389 -8.19 16.92 9.80
N TYR A 390 -8.01 16.04 8.83
CA TYR A 390 -6.78 15.93 8.04
C TYR A 390 -6.94 16.66 6.72
N VAL A 391 -5.82 17.07 6.13
CA VAL A 391 -5.80 17.63 4.78
C VAL A 391 -4.82 16.88 3.88
N TRP A 392 -5.10 16.83 2.59
CA TRP A 392 -4.22 16.18 1.61
C TRP A 392 -3.12 17.13 1.13
N HIS A 393 -1.94 16.61 0.84
CA HIS A 393 -0.95 17.24 -0.05
C HIS A 393 -0.11 16.17 -0.76
N ALA A 394 0.52 16.50 -1.88
CA ALA A 394 1.51 15.59 -2.48
C ALA A 394 2.83 15.68 -1.70
N LEU A 395 3.67 14.64 -1.76
CA LEU A 395 5.02 14.64 -1.17
C LEU A 395 5.83 15.86 -1.64
N MET A 396 5.66 16.25 -2.91
CA MET A 396 6.30 17.43 -3.50
C MET A 396 5.41 18.69 -3.45
N GLY A 397 4.55 18.81 -2.45
CA GLY A 397 3.62 19.95 -2.28
C GLY A 397 2.33 19.80 -3.08
N TYR A 398 2.43 19.69 -4.40
CA TYR A 398 1.29 19.37 -5.30
C TYR A 398 1.74 18.45 -6.44
N TRP A 399 0.83 18.05 -7.33
CA TRP A 399 1.12 17.09 -8.42
C TRP A 399 2.34 17.47 -9.27
N GLY A 400 2.41 18.72 -9.73
CA GLY A 400 3.55 19.27 -10.49
C GLY A 400 4.67 19.82 -9.62
N GLY A 401 4.67 19.55 -8.32
CA GLY A 401 5.71 20.00 -7.38
C GLY A 401 5.47 21.39 -6.78
N VAL A 402 6.55 21.99 -6.27
CA VAL A 402 6.58 23.36 -5.73
C VAL A 402 7.09 24.32 -6.79
N HIS A 403 6.37 25.43 -7.00
CA HIS A 403 6.73 26.40 -8.02
C HIS A 403 8.09 27.07 -7.71
N PRO A 404 9.06 27.08 -8.64
CA PRO A 404 10.41 27.59 -8.38
C PRO A 404 10.47 29.11 -8.20
N ASP A 405 9.70 29.86 -8.98
CA ASP A 405 9.86 31.32 -9.08
C ASP A 405 8.86 32.17 -8.28
N LYS A 406 7.91 31.57 -7.55
CA LYS A 406 6.90 32.35 -6.81
C LYS A 406 7.51 32.87 -5.50
N PRO A 407 7.19 34.12 -5.08
CA PRO A 407 7.80 34.74 -3.91
C PRO A 407 7.73 33.91 -2.62
N GLU A 408 6.60 33.23 -2.35
CA GLU A 408 6.40 32.47 -1.12
C GLU A 408 7.14 31.13 -1.09
N THR A 409 7.43 30.55 -2.26
CA THR A 409 8.07 29.23 -2.40
C THR A 409 9.54 29.29 -2.78
N LYS A 410 10.03 30.44 -3.27
CA LYS A 410 11.42 30.63 -3.74
C LYS A 410 12.48 30.22 -2.72
N LYS A 411 12.20 30.37 -1.43
CA LYS A 411 13.12 30.00 -0.34
C LYS A 411 13.44 28.50 -0.27
N TYR A 412 12.57 27.64 -0.83
CA TYR A 412 12.77 26.19 -0.87
C TYR A 412 13.66 25.73 -2.02
N ASN A 413 14.11 26.65 -2.89
CA ASN A 413 15.04 26.39 -3.97
C ASN A 413 14.62 25.21 -4.86
N SER A 414 13.33 25.13 -5.21
CA SER A 414 12.85 24.03 -6.05
C SER A 414 13.38 24.16 -7.48
N SER A 415 13.59 23.01 -8.13
CA SER A 415 14.09 22.92 -9.51
C SER A 415 13.15 22.05 -10.35
N LEU A 416 12.86 22.49 -11.57
CA LEU A 416 12.02 21.72 -12.48
C LEU A 416 12.80 20.50 -12.99
N ARG A 417 12.22 19.32 -12.81
CA ARG A 417 12.75 18.06 -13.33
C ARG A 417 11.67 17.27 -14.04
N TYR A 418 12.08 16.47 -15.02
CA TYR A 418 11.17 15.64 -15.81
C TYR A 418 11.34 14.18 -15.36
N PRO A 419 10.31 13.57 -14.76
CA PRO A 419 10.29 12.16 -14.38
C PRO A 419 10.81 11.23 -15.48
N VAL A 420 11.67 10.29 -15.12
CA VAL A 420 12.11 9.19 -15.99
C VAL A 420 11.65 7.86 -15.38
N GLN A 421 10.77 7.16 -16.09
CA GLN A 421 10.22 5.89 -15.63
C GLN A 421 11.20 4.74 -15.89
N SER A 422 11.34 3.80 -14.93
CA SER A 422 12.22 2.64 -15.12
C SER A 422 11.67 1.69 -16.19
N PRO A 423 12.53 0.93 -16.90
CA PRO A 423 12.08 -0.12 -17.81
C PRO A 423 11.17 -1.15 -17.11
N GLY A 424 11.42 -1.40 -15.82
CA GLY A 424 10.62 -2.32 -15.02
C GLY A 424 9.16 -1.89 -14.91
N VAL A 425 8.92 -0.63 -14.53
CA VAL A 425 7.56 -0.09 -14.41
C VAL A 425 6.88 0.03 -15.77
N LEU A 426 7.61 0.49 -16.80
CA LEU A 426 7.09 0.63 -18.17
C LEU A 426 6.69 -0.71 -18.81
N SER A 427 7.24 -1.83 -18.36
CA SER A 427 6.88 -3.18 -18.84
C SER A 427 5.50 -3.65 -18.36
N ASN A 428 4.91 -2.97 -17.36
CA ASN A 428 3.59 -3.25 -16.83
C ASN A 428 2.57 -2.24 -17.38
N MET A 429 1.76 -1.61 -16.53
CA MET A 429 0.75 -0.65 -16.92
C MET A 429 1.26 0.79 -16.72
N ARG A 430 1.16 1.62 -17.77
CA ARG A 430 1.41 3.06 -17.67
C ARG A 430 0.34 3.75 -16.84
N ASP A 431 0.75 4.78 -16.12
CA ASP A 431 -0.14 5.62 -15.33
C ASP A 431 -0.26 7.02 -15.95
N ILE A 432 -1.49 7.47 -16.19
CA ILE A 432 -1.74 8.74 -16.86
C ILE A 432 -1.24 9.94 -16.04
N SER A 433 -1.25 9.86 -14.71
CA SER A 433 -0.75 10.94 -13.86
C SER A 433 0.76 11.10 -14.05
N LEU A 434 1.48 9.98 -14.11
CA LEU A 434 2.93 9.98 -14.30
C LEU A 434 3.32 10.43 -15.70
N ASP A 435 2.60 9.98 -16.73
CA ASP A 435 2.83 10.43 -18.10
C ASP A 435 2.61 11.96 -18.24
N CYS A 436 1.64 12.50 -17.51
CA CYS A 436 1.42 13.95 -17.47
C CYS A 436 2.51 14.68 -16.68
N MET A 437 2.96 14.14 -15.55
CA MET A 437 4.09 14.71 -14.79
C MET A 437 5.40 14.66 -15.59
N GLU A 438 5.65 13.60 -16.36
CA GLU A 438 6.76 13.49 -17.32
C GLU A 438 6.67 14.56 -18.40
N LYS A 439 5.46 14.86 -18.90
CA LYS A 439 5.26 15.91 -19.91
C LYS A 439 5.43 17.32 -19.36
N TYR A 440 4.87 17.61 -18.19
CA TYR A 440 4.78 18.97 -17.64
C TYR A 440 5.91 19.31 -16.68
N GLY A 441 6.64 18.32 -16.19
CA GLY A 441 7.73 18.47 -15.23
C GLY A 441 7.24 18.74 -13.80
N VAL A 442 8.04 18.29 -12.83
CA VAL A 442 7.78 18.39 -11.39
C VAL A 442 8.82 19.32 -10.75
N GLY A 443 8.36 20.33 -10.01
CA GLY A 443 9.19 21.22 -9.21
C GLY A 443 9.69 20.53 -7.95
N ILE A 444 10.89 19.97 -7.98
CA ILE A 444 11.49 19.22 -6.88
C ILE A 444 12.15 20.20 -5.91
N VAL A 445 11.67 20.23 -4.66
CA VAL A 445 12.30 20.97 -3.57
C VAL A 445 13.73 20.47 -3.36
N ASP A 446 14.67 21.39 -3.14
CA ASP A 446 16.06 21.03 -2.85
C ASP A 446 16.12 20.05 -1.65
N PRO A 447 16.76 18.88 -1.77
CA PRO A 447 16.87 17.94 -0.66
C PRO A 447 17.47 18.54 0.62
N ALA A 448 18.28 19.60 0.53
CA ALA A 448 18.79 20.31 1.71
C ALA A 448 17.74 21.20 2.40
N LYS A 449 16.65 21.53 1.69
CA LYS A 449 15.54 22.39 2.13
C LYS A 449 14.24 21.64 2.42
N ILE A 450 14.17 20.35 2.11
CA ILE A 450 12.92 19.60 2.21
C ILE A 450 12.33 19.54 3.62
N PHE A 451 13.16 19.48 4.66
CA PHE A 451 12.67 19.57 6.04
C PHE A 451 12.07 20.95 6.34
N GLU A 452 12.70 22.04 5.89
CA GLU A 452 12.19 23.40 6.05
C GLU A 452 10.81 23.54 5.35
N PHE A 453 10.67 22.97 4.16
CA PHE A 453 9.39 22.94 3.44
C PHE A 453 8.28 22.23 4.23
N TYR A 454 8.50 20.98 4.66
CA TYR A 454 7.49 20.25 5.41
C TYR A 454 7.19 20.91 6.76
N ASP A 455 8.21 21.36 7.48
CA ASP A 455 8.05 22.00 8.79
C ASP A 455 7.24 23.30 8.68
N ASP A 456 7.47 24.11 7.64
CA ASP A 456 6.65 25.29 7.39
C ASP A 456 5.21 24.95 7.02
N LEU A 457 5.01 23.99 6.10
CA LEU A 457 3.67 23.56 5.68
C LEU A 457 2.89 23.00 6.86
N HIS A 458 3.45 22.07 7.63
CA HIS A 458 2.75 21.45 8.75
C HIS A 458 2.53 22.42 9.91
N ARG A 459 3.50 23.31 10.22
CA ARG A 459 3.30 24.37 11.23
C ARG A 459 2.16 25.30 10.82
N TYR A 460 2.07 25.63 9.53
CA TYR A 460 0.94 26.38 9.01
C TYR A 460 -0.38 25.63 9.24
N LEU A 461 -0.47 24.37 8.82
CA LEU A 461 -1.68 23.55 8.96
C LEU A 461 -2.14 23.44 10.42
N VAL A 462 -1.23 23.17 11.35
CA VAL A 462 -1.53 23.12 12.79
C VAL A 462 -2.07 24.47 13.29
N SER A 463 -1.54 25.59 12.78
CA SER A 463 -2.06 26.92 13.13
C SER A 463 -3.50 27.17 12.63
N GLN A 464 -3.96 26.40 11.63
CA GLN A 464 -5.32 26.39 11.09
C GLN A 464 -6.22 25.34 11.76
N ASP A 465 -5.82 24.81 12.91
CA ASP A 465 -6.50 23.75 13.65
C ASP A 465 -6.63 22.42 12.88
N VAL A 466 -5.76 22.15 11.89
CA VAL A 466 -5.68 20.84 11.22
C VAL A 466 -4.93 19.84 12.10
N ASP A 467 -5.44 18.62 12.22
CA ASP A 467 -4.91 17.60 13.14
C ASP A 467 -3.90 16.64 12.49
N GLY A 468 -3.83 16.58 11.16
CA GLY A 468 -2.94 15.69 10.45
C GLY A 468 -3.00 15.82 8.94
N VAL A 469 -2.27 14.95 8.24
CA VAL A 469 -2.14 15.02 6.78
C VAL A 469 -2.31 13.66 6.09
N LYS A 470 -2.82 13.69 4.86
CA LYS A 470 -2.70 12.59 3.88
C LYS A 470 -1.66 13.00 2.83
N VAL A 471 -0.62 12.19 2.66
CA VAL A 471 0.53 12.53 1.81
C VAL A 471 0.65 11.56 0.64
N ASP A 472 0.30 12.04 -0.55
CA ASP A 472 0.25 11.27 -1.80
C ASP A 472 1.52 11.44 -2.65
N VAL A 473 1.56 10.77 -3.80
CA VAL A 473 2.59 10.89 -4.84
C VAL A 473 4.00 10.55 -4.34
N GLN A 474 4.13 9.65 -3.35
CA GLN A 474 5.40 9.45 -2.65
C GLN A 474 6.49 8.78 -3.51
N ASN A 475 6.13 7.79 -4.33
CA ASN A 475 7.11 7.10 -5.17
C ASN A 475 7.68 7.96 -6.30
N ILE A 476 7.24 9.21 -6.51
CA ILE A 476 7.74 10.07 -7.60
C ILE A 476 9.25 10.23 -7.54
N LEU A 477 9.82 10.17 -6.33
CA LEU A 477 11.25 10.29 -6.08
C LEU A 477 12.09 9.33 -6.92
N GLU A 478 11.59 8.12 -7.21
CA GLU A 478 12.36 7.15 -8.00
C GLU A 478 12.59 7.59 -9.45
N THR A 479 11.75 8.50 -9.96
CA THR A 479 11.80 8.99 -11.34
C THR A 479 12.61 10.27 -11.50
N VAL A 480 12.93 10.96 -10.41
CA VAL A 480 13.60 12.27 -10.41
C VAL A 480 14.96 12.25 -9.71
N ALA A 481 15.42 11.06 -9.29
CA ALA A 481 16.60 10.87 -8.45
C ALA A 481 17.95 11.09 -9.14
N ALA A 482 18.01 11.08 -10.46
CA ALA A 482 19.25 11.26 -11.21
C ALA A 482 19.91 12.61 -10.90
N GLY A 483 21.18 12.60 -10.48
CA GLY A 483 21.90 13.79 -10.02
C GLY A 483 21.50 14.29 -8.63
N LEU A 484 20.71 13.52 -7.88
CA LEU A 484 20.32 13.77 -6.48
C LEU A 484 20.77 12.64 -5.54
N GLY A 485 21.72 11.81 -5.98
CA GLY A 485 22.30 10.74 -5.17
C GLY A 485 21.56 9.40 -5.26
N GLY A 486 20.68 9.23 -6.25
CA GLY A 486 19.97 7.97 -6.49
C GLY A 486 18.69 7.81 -5.66
N ARG A 487 17.88 6.85 -6.08
CA ARG A 487 16.52 6.64 -5.58
C ARG A 487 16.48 6.32 -4.09
N VAL A 488 17.47 5.56 -3.61
CA VAL A 488 17.56 5.11 -2.23
C VAL A 488 17.86 6.29 -1.30
N LEU A 489 18.93 7.04 -1.55
CA LEU A 489 19.27 8.22 -0.77
C LEU A 489 18.19 9.31 -0.81
N LEU A 490 17.64 9.60 -2.01
CA LEU A 490 16.61 10.63 -2.15
C LEU A 490 15.35 10.25 -1.35
N THR A 491 14.89 9.00 -1.49
CA THR A 491 13.72 8.51 -0.73
C THR A 491 13.97 8.56 0.77
N ARG A 492 15.15 8.11 1.24
CA ARG A 492 15.53 8.21 2.65
C ARG A 492 15.46 9.65 3.16
N THR A 493 16.03 10.58 2.41
CA THR A 493 16.10 12.01 2.79
C THR A 493 14.70 12.60 2.95
N PHE A 494 13.81 12.36 1.98
CA PHE A 494 12.46 12.87 1.99
C PHE A 494 11.59 12.22 3.08
N GLN A 495 11.67 10.90 3.25
CA GLN A 495 10.93 10.18 4.29
C GLN A 495 11.36 10.64 5.70
N GLN A 496 12.67 10.77 5.95
CA GLN A 496 13.17 11.27 7.24
C GLN A 496 12.71 12.70 7.51
N ALA A 497 12.75 13.58 6.51
CA ALA A 497 12.29 14.96 6.66
C ALA A 497 10.78 15.03 6.94
N LEU A 498 9.98 14.22 6.22
CA LEU A 498 8.54 14.13 6.41
C LEU A 498 8.20 13.66 7.82
N GLU A 499 8.73 12.51 8.25
CA GLU A 499 8.47 11.94 9.58
C GLU A 499 8.99 12.84 10.71
N LYS A 500 10.10 13.56 10.49
CA LYS A 500 10.60 14.54 11.45
C LYS A 500 9.64 15.73 11.58
N SER A 501 9.09 16.21 10.47
CA SER A 501 8.13 17.32 10.48
C SER A 501 6.79 16.91 11.11
N ILE A 502 6.29 15.70 10.81
CA ILE A 502 5.08 15.17 11.46
C ILE A 502 5.25 15.16 12.99
N ALA A 503 6.34 14.59 13.47
CA ALA A 503 6.63 14.50 14.91
C ALA A 503 6.90 15.86 15.58
N ALA A 504 7.25 16.90 14.82
CA ALA A 504 7.50 18.24 15.34
C ALA A 504 6.22 19.08 15.47
N ASN A 505 5.21 18.81 14.65
CA ASN A 505 4.04 19.68 14.50
C ASN A 505 2.73 19.05 14.98
N PHE A 506 2.50 17.76 14.72
CA PHE A 506 1.27 17.08 15.11
C PHE A 506 1.39 16.39 16.46
N GLN A 507 0.27 16.22 17.17
CA GLN A 507 0.25 15.70 18.54
C GLN A 507 0.56 14.20 18.58
N GLU A 508 0.07 13.46 17.59
CA GLU A 508 0.34 12.05 17.39
C GLU A 508 1.04 11.83 16.05
N ASN A 509 1.12 10.58 15.60
CA ASN A 509 1.69 10.20 14.33
C ASN A 509 0.70 10.45 13.17
N ASP A 510 0.11 11.64 13.14
CA ASP A 510 -1.08 12.00 12.36
C ASP A 510 -0.81 12.15 10.85
N ILE A 511 -0.44 11.03 10.21
CA ILE A 511 -0.15 10.93 8.79
C ILE A 511 -0.74 9.65 8.16
N ILE A 512 -1.37 9.81 6.99
CA ILE A 512 -1.71 8.72 6.09
C ILE A 512 -0.81 8.82 4.86
N CYS A 513 0.10 7.87 4.67
CA CYS A 513 0.94 7.80 3.47
C CYS A 513 0.21 7.15 2.30
N CYS A 514 0.53 7.53 1.06
CA CYS A 514 -0.19 7.06 -0.12
C CYS A 514 0.70 7.15 -1.37
N MET A 515 0.43 6.30 -2.37
CA MET A 515 1.26 6.14 -3.58
C MET A 515 2.73 5.79 -3.27
N GLY A 516 2.96 5.14 -2.13
CA GLY A 516 4.28 4.88 -1.55
C GLY A 516 4.63 3.39 -1.47
N GLN A 517 4.14 2.57 -2.39
CA GLN A 517 4.30 1.11 -2.30
C GLN A 517 5.64 0.58 -2.85
N SER A 518 6.59 1.45 -3.20
CA SER A 518 7.95 0.98 -3.56
C SER A 518 8.65 0.47 -2.31
N THR A 519 9.48 -0.56 -2.46
CA THR A 519 10.41 -0.98 -1.40
C THR A 519 11.39 0.12 -0.98
N ASP A 520 11.63 1.12 -1.84
CA ASP A 520 12.33 2.35 -1.44
C ASP A 520 11.62 3.02 -0.24
N SER A 521 10.31 3.16 -0.29
CA SER A 521 9.51 3.81 0.76
C SER A 521 9.30 2.89 1.96
N VAL A 522 8.97 1.61 1.71
CA VAL A 522 8.71 0.62 2.78
C VAL A 522 9.92 0.47 3.69
N TYR A 523 11.13 0.33 3.11
CA TYR A 523 12.36 0.15 3.89
C TYR A 523 12.95 1.46 4.45
N HIS A 524 12.28 2.59 4.29
CA HIS A 524 12.59 3.87 4.97
C HIS A 524 11.46 4.36 5.90
N SER A 525 10.40 3.57 6.11
CA SER A 525 9.28 3.92 7.00
C SER A 525 9.61 3.62 8.46
N LYS A 526 10.11 4.61 9.21
CA LYS A 526 10.50 4.46 10.61
C LYS A 526 9.39 4.81 11.59
N ARG A 527 8.58 5.82 11.29
CA ARG A 527 7.56 6.36 12.18
C ARG A 527 6.18 6.30 11.56
N SER A 528 6.02 6.70 10.29
CA SER A 528 4.71 6.73 9.62
C SER A 528 3.99 5.40 9.79
N ALA A 529 2.82 5.40 10.44
CA ALA A 529 2.16 4.16 10.84
C ALA A 529 1.14 3.67 9.82
N ILE A 530 0.69 4.49 8.87
CA ILE A 530 -0.43 4.17 7.99
C ILE A 530 0.00 4.38 6.54
N THR A 531 -0.31 3.43 5.66
CA THR A 531 -0.10 3.60 4.22
C THR A 531 -1.19 2.92 3.41
N ARG A 532 -1.67 3.59 2.37
CA ARG A 532 -2.66 3.06 1.44
C ARG A 532 -2.11 1.86 0.66
N ALA A 533 -2.89 0.77 0.63
CA ALA A 533 -2.43 -0.58 0.30
C ALA A 533 -2.84 -1.09 -1.09
N SER A 534 -3.49 -0.30 -1.93
CA SER A 534 -3.84 -0.64 -3.32
C SER A 534 -3.96 0.60 -4.22
N ASP A 535 -4.28 0.40 -5.49
CA ASP A 535 -4.86 1.45 -6.35
C ASP A 535 -6.22 1.93 -5.79
N ASP A 536 -6.71 3.04 -6.33
CA ASP A 536 -8.02 3.60 -5.99
C ASP A 536 -9.13 2.56 -6.24
N TYR A 537 -10.14 2.55 -5.37
CA TYR A 537 -11.37 1.80 -5.62
C TYR A 537 -12.24 2.54 -6.65
N TRP A 538 -12.56 1.87 -7.77
CA TRP A 538 -13.35 2.44 -8.88
C TRP A 538 -14.79 1.88 -8.90
N PRO A 539 -15.73 2.36 -8.09
CA PRO A 539 -17.04 1.72 -7.90
C PRO A 539 -17.92 1.68 -9.14
N LYS A 540 -17.71 2.58 -10.09
CA LYS A 540 -18.42 2.56 -11.38
C LYS A 540 -17.98 1.40 -12.28
N ASP A 541 -16.86 0.76 -11.96
CA ASP A 541 -16.38 -0.45 -12.62
C ASP A 541 -16.70 -1.68 -11.72
N PRO A 542 -17.66 -2.54 -12.10
CA PRO A 542 -17.98 -3.75 -11.36
C PRO A 542 -16.79 -4.71 -11.21
N ALA A 543 -15.81 -4.69 -12.13
CA ALA A 543 -14.62 -5.53 -12.04
C ALA A 543 -13.66 -5.08 -10.91
N SER A 544 -13.72 -3.81 -10.51
CA SER A 544 -12.85 -3.27 -9.47
C SER A 544 -13.22 -3.77 -8.07
N GLN A 545 -14.47 -4.23 -7.84
CA GLN A 545 -15.00 -4.57 -6.51
C GLN A 545 -14.17 -5.65 -5.82
N THR A 546 -14.11 -6.82 -6.44
CA THR A 546 -13.40 -7.98 -5.90
C THR A 546 -11.90 -7.83 -6.08
N LEU A 547 -11.48 -7.19 -7.17
CA LEU A 547 -10.06 -6.94 -7.45
C LEU A 547 -9.43 -6.04 -6.38
N HIS A 548 -10.10 -4.96 -5.99
CA HIS A 548 -9.65 -4.05 -4.94
C HIS A 548 -9.47 -4.78 -3.62
N VAL A 549 -10.50 -5.50 -3.17
CA VAL A 549 -10.48 -6.23 -1.89
C VAL A 549 -9.40 -7.33 -1.90
N ALA A 550 -9.24 -8.05 -3.00
CA ALA A 550 -8.16 -9.02 -3.15
C ALA A 550 -6.78 -8.32 -3.09
N ALA A 551 -6.59 -7.23 -3.83
CA ALA A 551 -5.34 -6.50 -3.86
C ALA A 551 -4.92 -6.00 -2.46
N VAL A 552 -5.81 -5.29 -1.76
CA VAL A 552 -5.51 -4.79 -0.41
C VAL A 552 -5.24 -5.93 0.57
N ALA A 553 -6.00 -7.03 0.51
CA ALA A 553 -5.82 -8.15 1.43
C ALA A 553 -4.46 -8.85 1.24
N PHE A 554 -4.07 -9.12 -0.01
CA PHE A 554 -2.78 -9.75 -0.31
C PHE A 554 -1.60 -8.80 -0.06
N ASN A 555 -1.72 -7.52 -0.45
CA ASN A 555 -0.68 -6.52 -0.17
C ASN A 555 -0.47 -6.31 1.33
N SER A 556 -1.54 -6.47 2.14
CA SER A 556 -1.47 -6.39 3.60
C SER A 556 -0.61 -7.49 4.24
N ILE A 557 -0.34 -8.61 3.56
CA ILE A 557 0.59 -9.63 4.06
C ILE A 557 2.00 -9.04 4.22
N PHE A 558 2.45 -8.24 3.25
CA PHE A 558 3.77 -7.62 3.25
C PHE A 558 3.74 -6.26 3.97
N LEU A 559 2.87 -5.35 3.54
CA LEU A 559 2.81 -3.99 4.08
C LEU A 559 2.40 -3.99 5.56
N GLY A 560 1.55 -4.93 5.97
CA GLY A 560 1.01 -5.04 7.33
C GLY A 560 2.05 -5.26 8.43
N GLU A 561 3.25 -5.72 8.08
CA GLU A 561 4.35 -5.86 9.04
C GLU A 561 5.01 -4.51 9.36
N VAL A 562 4.91 -3.52 8.47
CA VAL A 562 5.55 -2.20 8.61
C VAL A 562 4.54 -1.11 8.96
N VAL A 563 3.32 -1.19 8.43
CA VAL A 563 2.28 -0.16 8.57
C VAL A 563 0.90 -0.79 8.77
N VAL A 564 -0.04 -0.04 9.33
CA VAL A 564 -1.47 -0.31 9.22
C VAL A 564 -1.86 -0.07 7.75
N PRO A 565 -2.27 -1.12 7.02
CA PRO A 565 -2.68 -0.96 5.62
C PRO A 565 -4.00 -0.19 5.57
N ASP A 566 -4.02 0.90 4.83
CA ASP A 566 -5.22 1.66 4.55
C ASP A 566 -5.88 1.11 3.26
N TRP A 567 -7.12 0.63 3.38
CA TRP A 567 -7.84 -0.10 2.33
C TRP A 567 -8.67 0.82 1.43
N ASP A 568 -8.41 2.12 1.49
CA ASP A 568 -9.09 3.16 0.74
C ASP A 568 -10.58 3.32 1.10
N MET A 569 -11.15 4.44 0.68
CA MET A 569 -12.57 4.75 0.82
C MET A 569 -13.46 3.70 0.16
N PHE A 570 -14.73 3.72 0.52
CA PHE A 570 -15.78 3.05 -0.27
C PHE A 570 -17.04 3.90 -0.36
N TYR A 571 -17.90 3.54 -1.32
CA TYR A 571 -19.14 4.25 -1.57
C TYR A 571 -20.23 3.64 -0.69
N SER A 572 -20.73 4.43 0.26
CA SER A 572 -21.79 4.03 1.18
C SER A 572 -23.15 3.86 0.47
N GLN A 573 -23.38 4.60 -0.61
CA GLN A 573 -24.54 4.43 -1.50
C GLN A 573 -24.15 3.65 -2.76
N HIS A 574 -23.94 2.34 -2.60
CA HIS A 574 -23.56 1.44 -3.68
C HIS A 574 -24.08 0.03 -3.41
N TYR A 575 -24.36 -0.77 -4.45
CA TYR A 575 -24.90 -2.13 -4.27
C TYR A 575 -23.92 -3.06 -3.50
N ALA A 576 -22.63 -2.74 -3.52
CA ALA A 576 -21.57 -3.47 -2.80
C ALA A 576 -21.13 -2.78 -1.49
N ALA A 577 -21.85 -1.77 -1.00
CA ALA A 577 -21.45 -1.00 0.18
C ALA A 577 -21.23 -1.87 1.42
N GLU A 578 -22.13 -2.82 1.70
CA GLU A 578 -22.03 -3.75 2.83
C GLU A 578 -20.80 -4.65 2.73
N PHE A 579 -20.52 -5.18 1.52
CA PHE A 579 -19.33 -5.99 1.27
C PHE A 579 -18.04 -5.20 1.55
N HIS A 580 -17.97 -3.95 1.06
CA HIS A 580 -16.81 -3.09 1.27
C HIS A 580 -16.64 -2.66 2.74
N ALA A 581 -17.75 -2.38 3.44
CA ALA A 581 -17.74 -2.06 4.87
C ALA A 581 -17.23 -3.25 5.71
N ALA A 582 -17.79 -4.45 5.46
CA ALA A 582 -17.39 -5.67 6.15
C ALA A 582 -15.92 -6.02 5.88
N ALA A 583 -15.45 -5.89 4.65
CA ALA A 583 -14.05 -6.14 4.28
C ALA A 583 -13.08 -5.25 5.08
N ARG A 584 -13.38 -3.95 5.24
CA ARG A 584 -12.53 -3.00 5.98
C ARG A 584 -12.56 -3.25 7.49
N ALA A 585 -13.73 -3.59 8.02
CA ALA A 585 -13.87 -3.98 9.43
C ALA A 585 -13.05 -5.23 9.77
N VAL A 586 -13.12 -6.28 8.94
CA VAL A 586 -12.32 -7.50 9.11
C VAL A 586 -10.83 -7.24 8.87
N GLY A 587 -10.48 -6.33 7.96
CA GLY A 587 -9.11 -5.94 7.67
C GLY A 587 -8.41 -5.16 8.79
N GLY A 588 -9.15 -4.65 9.78
CA GLY A 588 -8.60 -3.87 10.89
C GLY A 588 -7.95 -2.55 10.46
N CYS A 589 -8.51 -1.92 9.41
CA CYS A 589 -8.02 -0.68 8.82
C CYS A 589 -8.93 0.51 9.15
N GLY A 590 -8.47 1.74 8.85
CA GLY A 590 -9.31 2.93 8.96
C GLY A 590 -10.55 2.82 8.07
N ILE A 591 -11.71 3.19 8.61
CA ILE A 591 -12.99 3.11 7.88
C ILE A 591 -13.47 4.53 7.61
N TYR A 592 -13.39 4.94 6.36
CA TYR A 592 -13.93 6.21 5.92
C TYR A 592 -14.60 6.06 4.56
N VAL A 593 -15.67 6.81 4.34
CA VAL A 593 -16.52 6.67 3.16
C VAL A 593 -16.42 7.86 2.23
N ARG A 594 -17.01 7.73 1.06
CA ARG A 594 -17.58 8.84 0.29
C ARG A 594 -19.04 9.08 0.69
N TYR A 595 -19.45 10.34 0.74
CA TYR A 595 -20.86 10.75 0.83
C TYR A 595 -21.29 11.47 -0.47
N VAL A 596 -22.19 10.88 -1.27
CA VAL A 596 -22.92 11.59 -2.34
C VAL A 596 -24.34 11.06 -2.46
N SER A 597 -25.27 11.59 -1.66
CA SER A 597 -26.66 11.70 -2.09
C SER A 597 -26.82 13.11 -2.70
N LEU A 598 -27.00 13.19 -4.03
CA LEU A 598 -27.30 14.42 -4.79
C LEU A 598 -26.44 15.69 -4.52
N ILE A 599 -25.18 15.71 -4.98
CA ILE A 599 -24.43 16.97 -5.24
C ILE A 599 -24.36 17.27 -6.75
N HIS A 600 -25.00 16.48 -7.61
CA HIS A 600 -25.05 16.72 -9.07
C HIS A 600 -25.96 17.90 -9.51
N PHE A 601 -26.36 18.79 -8.60
CA PHE A 601 -27.27 19.91 -8.89
C PHE A 601 -26.80 21.28 -8.36
N ILE A 602 -25.50 21.44 -8.03
CA ILE A 602 -24.92 22.77 -7.73
C ILE A 602 -23.83 23.08 -8.75
#